data_AF-A0A662VKE1-F1
#
_entry.id   AF-A0A662VKE1-F1
#
_cell.length_a   1.000
_cell.length_b   1.000
_cell.length_c   1.000
_cell.angle_alpha   90.00
_cell.angle_beta   90.00
_cell.angle_gamma   90.00
#
_symmetry.space_group_name_H-M   'P 1'
#
loop_
_entity.id
_entity.type
_entity.pdbx_description
1 polymer ?
#
loop_
_entity_poly.entity_id
_entity_poly.type
_entity_poly.pdbx_seq_one_letter_code
_entity_poly.pdbx_strand_id
1 'polypeptide(L)'
;MSVEIRVASDKDAALWDRLVGSSPHGTIFHTWKWLKIAEKHSFTKLYPLILFNEGTPVGIMPLFYKRKIFRLAFSPPPNVAIPFLGALINPEGRDVYHDIVNAINNFVFNELKAGYLTAVLPPHQNDVRPYIKTGYQIDPVFNYVFDLTLGKEALWRNLKKKTRRNIDKAKSRLNVVEGGI
;
A
#
# COMPACT_ATOMS: atom_id res chain seq x y z
N MET A 1 -5.62 -2.40 -24.39
CA MET A 1 -5.52 -0.95 -24.12
C MET A 1 -4.13 -0.71 -23.53
N SER A 2 -3.46 0.42 -23.82
CA SER A 2 -2.13 0.67 -23.25
C SER A 2 -2.26 1.58 -22.04
N VAL A 3 -2.03 1.01 -20.85
CA VAL A 3 -1.87 1.82 -19.63
C VAL A 3 -0.50 2.47 -19.66
N GLU A 4 -0.47 3.78 -19.56
CA GLU A 4 0.75 4.58 -19.55
C GLU A 4 1.19 4.86 -18.11
N ILE A 5 2.51 4.94 -17.89
CA ILE A 5 3.09 5.25 -16.59
C ILE A 5 3.76 6.62 -16.63
N ARG A 6 3.46 7.44 -15.61
CA ARG A 6 4.17 8.68 -15.32
C ARG A 6 4.79 8.60 -13.95
N VAL A 7 6.09 8.86 -13.85
CA VAL A 7 6.77 8.99 -12.55
C VAL A 7 6.42 10.36 -11.98
N ALA A 8 5.72 10.38 -10.86
CA ALA A 8 5.31 11.58 -10.15
C ALA A 8 6.52 12.30 -9.54
N SER A 9 6.43 13.62 -9.48
CA SER A 9 7.39 14.51 -8.84
C SER A 9 6.78 15.22 -7.64
N ASP A 10 7.54 16.04 -6.91
CA ASP A 10 7.00 16.81 -5.79
C ASP A 10 5.86 17.77 -6.20
N LYS A 11 5.79 18.16 -7.49
CA LYS A 11 4.69 18.95 -8.05
C LYS A 11 3.37 18.16 -8.12
N ASP A 12 3.45 16.84 -8.16
CA ASP A 12 2.30 15.93 -8.26
C ASP A 12 1.80 15.45 -6.89
N ALA A 13 2.42 15.88 -5.78
CA ALA A 13 2.09 15.40 -4.44
C ALA A 13 0.59 15.53 -4.10
N ALA A 14 -0.04 16.65 -4.46
CA ALA A 14 -1.47 16.87 -4.23
C ALA A 14 -2.36 15.96 -5.08
N LEU A 15 -1.97 15.71 -6.34
CA LEU A 15 -2.65 14.75 -7.22
C LEU A 15 -2.51 13.33 -6.66
N TRP A 16 -1.32 12.95 -6.23
CA TRP A 16 -1.05 11.65 -5.64
C TRP A 16 -1.93 11.38 -4.43
N ASP A 17 -1.96 12.30 -3.45
CA ASP A 17 -2.76 12.13 -2.24
C ASP A 17 -4.27 12.12 -2.54
N ARG A 18 -4.71 12.83 -3.58
CA ARG A 18 -6.10 12.73 -4.08
C ARG A 18 -6.40 11.33 -4.64
N LEU A 19 -5.47 10.73 -5.39
CA LEU A 19 -5.63 9.37 -5.92
C LEU A 19 -5.56 8.31 -4.81
N VAL A 20 -4.76 8.53 -3.76
CA VAL A 20 -4.79 7.70 -2.54
C VAL A 20 -6.18 7.76 -1.93
N GLY A 21 -6.74 8.98 -1.76
CA GLY A 21 -8.04 9.18 -1.13
C GLY A 21 -9.24 8.67 -1.94
N SER A 22 -9.12 8.58 -3.27
CA SER A 22 -10.20 8.05 -4.12
C SER A 22 -10.16 6.52 -4.29
N SER A 23 -9.04 5.87 -3.94
CA SER A 23 -8.97 4.40 -3.97
C SER A 23 -9.69 3.79 -2.76
N PRO A 24 -10.52 2.75 -2.95
CA PRO A 24 -11.15 2.04 -1.83
C PRO A 24 -10.14 1.32 -0.91
N HIS A 25 -8.88 1.20 -1.32
CA HIS A 25 -7.82 0.53 -0.58
C HIS A 25 -6.71 1.50 -0.13
N GLY A 26 -6.93 2.81 -0.25
CA GLY A 26 -5.98 3.83 0.17
C GLY A 26 -5.66 3.77 1.67
N THR A 27 -4.39 3.94 2.02
CA THR A 27 -3.93 3.93 3.42
C THR A 27 -2.93 5.03 3.68
N ILE A 28 -2.69 5.37 4.95
CA ILE A 28 -1.69 6.38 5.34
C ILE A 28 -0.31 6.10 4.75
N PHE A 29 0.06 4.83 4.58
CA PHE A 29 1.37 4.43 4.06
C PHE A 29 1.58 4.84 2.60
N HIS A 30 0.49 5.03 1.85
CA HIS A 30 0.54 5.49 0.47
C HIS A 30 0.68 7.01 0.35
N THR A 31 0.42 7.77 1.40
CA THR A 31 0.47 9.24 1.33
C THR A 31 1.87 9.74 0.97
N TRP A 32 1.95 10.83 0.21
CA TRP A 32 3.19 11.35 -0.33
C TRP A 32 4.25 11.57 0.76
N LYS A 33 3.85 12.22 1.86
CA LYS A 33 4.73 12.49 3.00
C LYS A 33 5.26 11.19 3.62
N TRP A 34 4.41 10.17 3.75
CA TRP A 34 4.83 8.87 4.28
C TRP A 34 5.86 8.19 3.36
N LEU A 35 5.63 8.24 2.05
CA LEU A 35 6.56 7.66 1.07
C LEU A 35 7.94 8.34 1.12
N LYS A 36 8.00 9.67 1.29
CA LYS A 36 9.26 10.40 1.45
C LYS A 36 10.00 10.03 2.74
N ILE A 37 9.28 9.80 3.83
CA ILE A 37 9.87 9.29 5.08
C ILE A 37 10.42 7.87 4.85
N ALA A 38 9.64 7.00 4.22
CA ALA A 38 10.07 5.64 3.90
C ALA A 38 11.31 5.62 2.98
N GLU A 39 11.38 6.50 1.98
CA GLU A 39 12.55 6.67 1.10
C GLU A 39 13.79 7.04 1.92
N LYS A 40 13.67 8.08 2.76
CA LYS A 40 14.76 8.56 3.62
C LYS A 40 15.33 7.47 4.53
N HIS A 41 14.47 6.62 5.09
CA HIS A 41 14.87 5.64 6.12
C HIS A 41 15.13 4.23 5.58
N SER A 42 14.77 3.91 4.34
CA SER A 42 15.02 2.59 3.73
C SER A 42 16.31 2.52 2.89
N PHE A 43 16.94 3.65 2.59
CA PHE A 43 18.07 3.75 1.65
C PHE A 43 17.75 3.12 0.28
N THR A 44 16.54 3.38 -0.18
CA THR A 44 16.07 3.01 -1.52
C THR A 44 15.64 4.27 -2.26
N LYS A 45 15.56 4.20 -3.59
CA LYS A 45 15.05 5.31 -4.42
C LYS A 45 13.56 5.11 -4.67
N LEU A 46 12.75 6.10 -4.37
CA LEU A 46 11.31 6.07 -4.65
C LEU A 46 11.03 6.41 -6.12
N TYR A 47 10.20 5.59 -6.74
CA TYR A 47 9.56 5.79 -8.03
C TYR A 47 8.03 5.76 -7.80
N PRO A 48 7.39 6.91 -7.56
CA PRO A 48 5.96 6.97 -7.38
C PRO A 48 5.29 6.98 -8.75
N LEU A 49 4.66 5.87 -9.13
CA LEU A 49 4.07 5.70 -10.46
C LEU A 49 2.59 6.09 -10.44
N ILE A 50 2.18 6.98 -11.34
CA ILE A 50 0.77 7.22 -11.65
C ILE A 50 0.46 6.53 -12.98
N LEU A 51 -0.60 5.72 -12.99
CA LEU A 51 -1.04 4.97 -14.15
C LEU A 51 -2.20 5.68 -14.83
N PHE A 52 -2.15 5.76 -16.16
CA PHE A 52 -3.15 6.43 -16.98
C PHE A 52 -3.74 5.48 -18.02
N ASN A 53 -5.06 5.50 -18.18
CA ASN A 53 -5.76 4.91 -19.31
C ASN A 53 -6.44 6.03 -20.08
N GLU A 54 -6.04 6.26 -21.34
CA GLU A 54 -6.60 7.31 -22.20
C GLU A 54 -6.58 8.70 -21.52
N GLY A 55 -5.50 9.02 -20.80
CA GLY A 55 -5.33 10.29 -20.09
C GLY A 55 -6.03 10.38 -18.72
N THR A 56 -6.87 9.40 -18.37
CA THR A 56 -7.52 9.29 -17.05
C THR A 56 -6.61 8.55 -16.07
N PRO A 57 -6.30 9.11 -14.88
CA PRO A 57 -5.61 8.36 -13.83
C PRO A 57 -6.45 7.17 -13.36
N VAL A 58 -5.88 5.97 -13.41
CA VAL A 58 -6.56 4.71 -13.08
C VAL A 58 -5.98 3.98 -11.87
N GLY A 59 -4.81 4.41 -11.41
CA GLY A 59 -4.15 3.83 -10.24
C GLY A 59 -2.82 4.49 -9.93
N ILE A 60 -2.24 4.07 -8.81
CA ILE A 60 -0.89 4.45 -8.40
C ILE A 60 -0.11 3.23 -7.90
N MET A 61 1.21 3.26 -8.03
CA MET A 61 2.12 2.25 -7.49
C MET A 61 3.37 2.94 -6.92
N PRO A 62 3.51 3.08 -5.60
CA PRO A 62 4.77 3.47 -5.00
C PRO A 62 5.77 2.32 -5.10
N LEU A 63 6.86 2.54 -5.83
CA LEU A 63 7.91 1.55 -6.04
C LEU A 63 9.21 2.03 -5.41
N PHE A 64 9.85 1.19 -4.62
CA PHE A 64 11.15 1.47 -4.04
C PHE A 64 12.20 0.62 -4.71
N TYR A 65 13.23 1.26 -5.25
CA TYR A 65 14.25 0.63 -6.06
C TYR A 65 15.60 0.67 -5.37
N LYS A 66 16.31 -0.46 -5.38
CA LYS A 66 17.67 -0.57 -4.85
C LYS A 66 18.57 -1.21 -5.89
N ARG A 67 19.67 -0.53 -6.21
CA ARG A 67 20.74 -1.06 -7.06
C ARG A 67 22.00 -1.26 -6.20
N LYS A 68 22.36 -2.52 -5.95
CA LYS A 68 23.66 -2.90 -5.41
C LYS A 68 24.30 -3.90 -6.36
N ILE A 69 24.46 -5.16 -5.96
CA ILE A 69 24.86 -6.27 -6.83
C ILE A 69 23.71 -6.64 -7.78
N PHE A 70 22.48 -6.63 -7.27
CA PHE A 70 21.26 -6.84 -8.02
C PHE A 70 20.44 -5.53 -8.11
N ARG A 71 19.53 -5.50 -9.08
CA ARG A 71 18.51 -4.45 -9.26
C ARG A 71 17.21 -5.00 -8.69
N LEU A 72 16.74 -4.43 -7.59
CA LEU A 72 15.60 -4.95 -6.83
C LEU A 72 14.54 -3.87 -6.69
N ALA A 73 13.27 -4.27 -6.83
CA ALA A 73 12.12 -3.40 -6.64
C ALA A 73 11.22 -3.94 -5.51
N PHE A 74 10.65 -3.02 -4.73
CA PHE A 74 9.90 -3.33 -3.52
C PHE A 74 8.69 -2.42 -3.38
N SER A 75 7.62 -2.93 -2.78
CA SER A 75 6.50 -2.12 -2.30
C SER A 75 5.76 -2.86 -1.19
N PRO A 76 6.10 -2.68 0.10
CA PRO A 76 6.93 -1.62 0.69
C PRO A 76 8.45 -1.90 0.64
N PRO A 77 9.31 -0.90 0.90
CA PRO A 77 10.74 -1.13 1.02
C PRO A 77 11.08 -1.89 2.31
N PRO A 78 12.25 -2.57 2.36
CA PRO A 78 12.69 -3.26 3.56
C PRO A 78 12.99 -2.29 4.71
N ASN A 79 12.93 -2.79 5.95
CA ASN A 79 13.39 -2.12 7.17
C ASN A 79 12.65 -0.84 7.59
N VAL A 80 11.42 -0.60 7.12
CA VAL A 80 10.60 0.57 7.53
C VAL A 80 9.29 0.21 8.21
N ALA A 81 9.09 -1.06 8.58
CA ALA A 81 7.91 -1.55 9.31
C ALA A 81 6.55 -1.16 8.67
N ILE A 82 6.51 -0.98 7.36
CA ILE A 82 5.26 -0.76 6.62
C ILE A 82 4.65 -2.13 6.31
N PRO A 83 3.42 -2.41 6.75
CA PRO A 83 2.80 -3.74 6.58
C PRO A 83 2.22 -3.96 5.18
N PHE A 84 1.84 -2.90 4.47
CA PHE A 84 1.23 -2.99 3.14
C PHE A 84 1.49 -1.69 2.37
N LEU A 85 1.66 -1.85 1.05
CA LEU A 85 1.80 -0.74 0.13
C LEU A 85 1.23 -1.18 -1.22
N GLY A 86 2.05 -1.67 -2.15
CA GLY A 86 1.54 -2.24 -3.40
C GLY A 86 0.79 -1.21 -4.27
N ALA A 87 0.12 -1.69 -5.31
CA ALA A 87 -0.62 -0.82 -6.21
C ALA A 87 -2.00 -0.52 -5.63
N LEU A 88 -2.43 0.74 -5.74
CA LEU A 88 -3.82 1.16 -5.53
C LEU A 88 -4.51 1.28 -6.87
N ILE A 89 -5.66 0.63 -6.98
CA ILE A 89 -6.55 0.75 -8.14
C ILE A 89 -7.64 1.76 -7.79
N ASN A 90 -7.79 2.78 -8.63
CA ASN A 90 -8.88 3.74 -8.51
C ASN A 90 -10.15 3.18 -9.17
N PRO A 91 -11.34 3.69 -8.84
CA PRO A 91 -12.59 3.21 -9.44
C PRO A 91 -12.56 3.11 -10.97
N GLU A 92 -11.92 4.09 -11.62
CA GLU A 92 -11.72 4.21 -13.06
C GLU A 92 -10.82 3.11 -13.64
N GLY A 93 -9.98 2.48 -12.80
CA GLY A 93 -9.03 1.44 -13.20
C GLY A 93 -9.52 0.01 -13.07
N ARG A 94 -10.73 -0.22 -12.58
CA ARG A 94 -11.25 -1.57 -12.30
C ARG A 94 -11.23 -2.47 -13.54
N ASP A 95 -11.71 -1.94 -14.67
CA ASP A 95 -11.86 -2.72 -15.91
C ASP A 95 -10.52 -2.96 -16.62
N VAL A 96 -9.50 -2.16 -16.28
CA VAL A 96 -8.14 -2.24 -16.84
C VAL A 96 -7.12 -2.73 -15.82
N TYR A 97 -7.54 -3.38 -14.74
CA TYR A 97 -6.64 -3.81 -13.66
C TYR A 97 -5.54 -4.76 -14.17
N HIS A 98 -5.87 -5.68 -15.08
CA HIS A 98 -4.88 -6.53 -15.71
C HIS A 98 -3.81 -5.73 -16.49
N ASP A 99 -4.24 -4.70 -17.23
CA ASP A 99 -3.35 -3.85 -18.02
C ASP A 99 -2.50 -2.94 -17.12
N ILE A 100 -3.04 -2.50 -15.98
CA ILE A 100 -2.29 -1.80 -14.92
C ILE A 100 -1.12 -2.65 -14.41
N VAL A 101 -1.37 -3.92 -14.07
CA VAL A 101 -0.32 -4.82 -13.58
C VAL A 101 0.72 -5.09 -14.67
N ASN A 102 0.30 -5.26 -15.92
CA ASN A 102 1.22 -5.41 -17.05
C ASN A 102 2.11 -4.17 -17.26
N ALA A 103 1.54 -2.97 -17.17
CA ALA A 103 2.30 -1.73 -17.29
C ALA A 103 3.35 -1.61 -16.16
N ILE A 104 2.98 -1.94 -14.92
CA ILE A 104 3.91 -1.96 -13.78
C ILE A 104 5.05 -2.94 -14.05
N ASN A 105 4.74 -4.15 -14.50
CA ASN A 105 5.75 -5.16 -14.82
C ASN A 105 6.69 -4.68 -15.93
N ASN A 106 6.16 -4.09 -16.99
CA ASN A 106 6.97 -3.54 -18.08
C ASN A 106 7.94 -2.47 -17.55
N PHE A 107 7.43 -1.52 -16.75
CA PHE A 107 8.27 -0.49 -16.15
C PHE A 107 9.37 -1.08 -15.25
N VAL A 108 9.03 -2.06 -14.42
CA VAL A 108 9.96 -2.66 -13.45
C VAL A 108 11.02 -3.53 -14.13
N PHE A 109 10.60 -4.44 -15.02
CA PHE A 109 11.48 -5.46 -15.59
C PHE A 109 12.18 -5.00 -16.88
N ASN A 110 11.57 -4.11 -17.67
CA ASN A 110 12.16 -3.66 -18.95
C ASN A 110 12.83 -2.29 -18.82
N GLU A 111 12.20 -1.32 -18.14
CA GLU A 111 12.77 0.02 -18.02
C GLU A 111 13.78 0.12 -16.88
N LEU A 112 13.39 -0.24 -15.65
CA LEU A 112 14.31 -0.28 -14.51
C LEU A 112 15.28 -1.45 -14.57
N LYS A 113 14.95 -2.50 -15.34
CA LYS A 113 15.70 -3.76 -15.44
C LYS A 113 15.90 -4.41 -14.07
N ALA A 114 14.92 -4.31 -13.18
CA ALA A 114 14.95 -5.03 -11.92
C ALA A 114 14.88 -6.53 -12.20
N GLY A 115 15.61 -7.34 -11.44
CA GLY A 115 15.53 -8.81 -11.52
C GLY A 115 14.47 -9.39 -10.59
N TYR A 116 13.82 -8.56 -9.78
CA TYR A 116 12.89 -8.99 -8.74
C TYR A 116 11.95 -7.85 -8.33
N LEU A 117 10.68 -8.19 -8.09
CA LEU A 117 9.69 -7.34 -7.47
C LEU A 117 8.95 -8.12 -6.39
N THR A 118 8.89 -7.55 -5.18
CA THR A 118 7.95 -7.96 -4.14
C THR A 118 6.99 -6.82 -3.83
N ALA A 119 5.71 -7.15 -3.70
CA ALA A 119 4.68 -6.21 -3.33
C ALA A 119 3.74 -6.83 -2.30
N VAL A 120 3.35 -6.05 -1.29
CA VAL A 120 2.33 -6.43 -0.31
C VAL A 120 1.10 -5.57 -0.56
N LEU A 121 0.01 -6.21 -0.97
CA LEU A 121 -1.23 -5.53 -1.35
C LEU A 121 -1.87 -4.84 -0.14
N PRO A 122 -2.57 -3.71 -0.36
CA PRO A 122 -3.31 -3.03 0.69
C PRO A 122 -4.46 -3.92 1.23
N PRO A 123 -4.94 -3.64 2.45
CA PRO A 123 -6.06 -4.38 3.04
C PRO A 123 -7.29 -4.38 2.13
N HIS A 124 -7.98 -5.51 2.09
CA HIS A 124 -9.21 -5.73 1.32
C HIS A 124 -9.06 -5.70 -0.22
N GLN A 125 -7.86 -5.53 -0.77
CA GLN A 125 -7.60 -5.71 -2.20
C GLN A 125 -7.40 -7.19 -2.52
N ASN A 126 -8.51 -7.91 -2.68
CA ASN A 126 -8.52 -9.37 -2.73
C ASN A 126 -8.39 -9.96 -4.15
N ASP A 127 -8.54 -9.15 -5.21
CA ASP A 127 -8.42 -9.66 -6.58
C ASP A 127 -6.94 -9.80 -6.98
N VAL A 128 -6.41 -11.00 -6.77
CA VAL A 128 -5.02 -11.35 -7.11
C VAL A 128 -4.84 -11.91 -8.53
N ARG A 129 -5.93 -12.09 -9.29
CA ARG A 129 -5.89 -12.73 -10.62
C ARG A 129 -4.97 -11.99 -11.60
N PRO A 130 -4.92 -10.64 -11.65
CA PRO A 130 -3.96 -9.92 -12.49
C PRO A 130 -2.49 -10.28 -12.21
N TYR A 131 -2.12 -10.49 -10.94
CA TYR A 131 -0.77 -10.87 -10.55
C TYR A 131 -0.47 -12.32 -10.93
N ILE A 132 -1.40 -13.25 -10.69
CA ILE A 132 -1.22 -14.66 -11.07
C ILE A 132 -1.00 -14.79 -12.58
N LYS A 133 -1.82 -14.10 -13.39
CA LYS A 133 -1.71 -14.12 -14.87
C LYS A 133 -0.37 -13.58 -15.38
N THR A 134 0.31 -12.74 -14.60
CA THR A 134 1.59 -12.14 -14.94
C THR A 134 2.79 -12.86 -14.31
N GLY A 135 2.56 -14.03 -13.71
CA GLY A 135 3.62 -14.91 -13.21
C GLY A 135 4.03 -14.70 -11.76
N TYR A 136 3.27 -13.90 -10.98
CA TYR A 136 3.55 -13.75 -9.55
C TYR A 136 3.17 -14.99 -8.75
N GLN A 137 4.01 -15.32 -7.77
CA GLN A 137 3.64 -16.21 -6.67
C GLN A 137 2.90 -15.40 -5.61
N ILE A 138 1.76 -15.93 -5.15
CA ILE A 138 0.92 -15.29 -4.12
C ILE A 138 1.13 -15.99 -2.78
N ASP A 139 1.42 -15.20 -1.74
CA ASP A 139 1.53 -15.66 -0.36
C ASP A 139 0.48 -14.95 0.52
N PRO A 140 -0.59 -15.63 0.96
CA PRO A 140 -1.64 -15.02 1.77
C PRO A 140 -1.16 -14.68 3.19
N VAL A 141 -1.37 -13.43 3.62
CA VAL A 141 -1.10 -12.99 5.00
C VAL A 141 -2.41 -12.65 5.69
N PHE A 142 -2.67 -13.29 6.84
CA PHE A 142 -3.87 -13.05 7.64
C PHE A 142 -3.62 -11.97 8.69
N ASN A 143 -4.49 -10.95 8.71
CA ASN A 143 -4.47 -9.87 9.70
C ASN A 143 -5.83 -9.78 10.40
N TYR A 144 -5.83 -9.20 11.60
CA TYR A 144 -7.05 -8.90 12.35
C TYR A 144 -7.46 -7.44 12.14
N VAL A 145 -8.64 -7.22 11.59
CA VAL A 145 -9.22 -5.89 11.39
C VAL A 145 -10.47 -5.77 12.26
N PHE A 146 -10.55 -4.69 13.04
CA PHE A 146 -11.75 -4.35 13.81
C PHE A 146 -12.56 -3.31 13.03
N ASP A 147 -13.83 -3.62 12.77
CA ASP A 147 -14.76 -2.68 12.17
C ASP A 147 -15.21 -1.64 13.21
N LEU A 148 -14.64 -0.44 13.13
CA LEU A 148 -14.92 0.65 14.05
C LEU A 148 -16.32 1.25 13.85
N THR A 149 -16.99 0.98 12.72
CA THR A 149 -18.34 1.48 12.45
C THR A 149 -19.40 0.84 13.36
N LEU A 150 -19.10 -0.33 13.94
CA LEU A 150 -19.97 -1.02 14.91
C LEU A 150 -20.12 -0.26 16.23
N GLY A 151 -19.22 0.68 16.52
CA GLY A 151 -19.23 1.44 17.77
C GLY A 151 -18.57 0.72 18.95
N LYS A 152 -18.16 1.50 19.94
CA LYS A 152 -17.34 1.07 21.09
C LYS A 152 -18.00 -0.06 21.90
N GLU A 153 -19.30 0.04 22.14
CA GLU A 153 -20.06 -0.87 22.98
C GLU A 153 -20.21 -2.25 22.33
N ALA A 154 -20.46 -2.28 21.02
CA ALA A 154 -20.52 -3.52 20.25
C ALA A 154 -19.14 -4.18 20.19
N LEU A 155 -18.09 -3.42 19.88
CA LEU A 155 -16.72 -3.91 19.89
C LEU A 155 -16.32 -4.48 21.26
N TRP A 156 -16.63 -3.77 22.34
CA TRP A 156 -16.36 -4.22 23.71
C TRP A 156 -17.08 -5.54 24.04
N ARG A 157 -18.35 -5.67 23.64
CA ARG A 157 -19.13 -6.90 23.84
C ARG A 157 -18.59 -8.09 23.03
N ASN A 158 -17.97 -7.83 21.87
CA ASN A 158 -17.36 -8.85 21.03
C ASN A 158 -15.98 -9.32 21.52
N LEU A 159 -15.33 -8.58 22.43
CA LEU A 159 -14.08 -9.03 23.05
C LEU A 159 -14.31 -10.27 23.94
N LYS A 160 -13.34 -11.18 23.95
CA LYS A 160 -13.34 -12.34 24.87
C LYS A 160 -13.47 -11.86 26.33
N LYS A 161 -14.24 -12.58 27.16
CA LYS A 161 -14.44 -12.25 28.59
C LYS A 161 -13.13 -12.02 29.35
N LYS A 162 -12.10 -12.83 29.06
CA LYS A 162 -10.75 -12.68 29.63
C LYS A 162 -10.09 -11.34 29.22
N THR A 163 -10.21 -10.94 27.96
CA THR A 163 -9.70 -9.66 27.45
C THR A 163 -10.36 -8.47 28.15
N ARG A 164 -11.70 -8.47 28.27
CA ARG A 164 -12.42 -7.42 29.01
C ARG A 164 -11.93 -7.30 30.46
N ARG A 165 -11.84 -8.42 31.18
CA ARG A 165 -11.34 -8.47 32.57
C ARG A 165 -9.93 -7.90 32.69
N ASN A 166 -9.03 -8.24 31.76
CA ASN A 166 -7.67 -7.74 31.77
C ASN A 166 -7.61 -6.21 31.54
N ILE A 167 -8.41 -5.70 30.59
CA ILE A 167 -8.50 -4.26 30.32
C ILE A 167 -9.05 -3.52 31.54
N ASP A 168 -10.11 -4.01 32.19
CA ASP A 168 -10.68 -3.35 33.36
C ASP A 168 -9.72 -3.34 34.56
N LYS A 169 -8.98 -4.44 34.77
CA LYS A 169 -7.90 -4.48 35.77
C LYS A 169 -6.81 -3.45 35.47
N ALA A 170 -6.45 -3.28 34.20
CA ALA A 170 -5.45 -2.30 33.77
C ALA A 170 -5.92 -0.85 33.98
N LYS A 171 -7.19 -0.53 33.70
CA LYS A 171 -7.77 0.81 33.91
C LYS A 171 -7.65 1.29 35.36
N SER A 172 -7.73 0.38 36.33
CA SER A 172 -7.56 0.74 37.76
C SER A 172 -6.12 1.05 38.18
N ARG A 173 -5.14 0.80 37.30
CA ARG A 173 -3.70 0.85 37.62
C ARG A 173 -2.90 1.76 36.69
N LEU A 174 -3.45 2.12 35.53
CA LEU A 174 -2.76 2.83 34.47
C LEU A 174 -3.59 4.03 34.04
N ASN A 175 -2.92 5.15 33.80
CA ASN A 175 -3.47 6.28 33.08
C ASN A 175 -2.98 6.24 31.62
N VAL A 176 -3.90 6.35 30.66
CA VAL A 176 -3.57 6.39 29.23
C VAL A 176 -3.76 7.83 28.77
N VAL A 177 -2.67 8.44 28.34
CA VAL A 177 -2.66 9.79 27.76
C VAL A 177 -2.18 9.69 26.32
N GLU A 178 -2.68 10.56 25.45
CA GLU A 178 -2.13 10.69 24.10
C GLU A 178 -0.72 11.26 24.20
N GLY A 179 0.26 10.52 23.65
CA GLY A 179 1.64 10.98 23.58
C GLY A 179 1.78 12.03 22.48
N GLY A 180 2.35 13.18 22.82
CA GLY A 180 2.84 14.19 21.86
C GLY A 180 4.36 14.29 21.91
N ILE A 181 4.97 14.59 20.75
CA ILE A 181 6.38 14.97 20.62
C ILE A 181 6.58 16.36 21.22
#